data_AF-A0A960R4T0-F1
#
_entry.id   AF-A0A960R4T0-F1
#
_cell.length_a   1.000
_cell.length_b   1.000
_cell.length_c   1.000
_cell.angle_alpha   90.00
_cell.angle_beta   90.00
_cell.angle_gamma   90.00
#
_symmetry.space_group_name_H-M   'P 1'
#
loop_
_entity.id
_entity.type
_entity.pdbx_description
1 polymer ?
#
loop_
_entity_poly.entity_id
_entity_poly.type
_entity_poly.pdbx_seq_one_letter_code
_entity_poly.pdbx_strand_id
1 'polypeptide(L)' 'YQFGDEWEFYDLDTDPDELTNQYQNPYYAKAISAMKERLKALQTQYQEDSDISEMPKEWQEKMRTPQP' A
#
# COMPACT_ATOMS: atom_id res chain seq x y z
N TYR A 1 1.91 -7.11 -2.19
CA TYR A 1 0.78 -6.33 -2.72
C TYR A 1 0.76 -6.57 -4.22
N GLN A 2 -0.19 -7.38 -4.70
CA GLN A 2 -0.15 -7.87 -6.09
C GLN A 2 -0.48 -6.79 -7.13
N PHE A 3 -0.99 -5.64 -6.67
CA PHE A 3 -1.32 -4.46 -7.48
C PHE A 3 -0.36 -3.27 -7.28
N GLY A 4 0.71 -3.48 -6.51
CA GLY A 4 1.82 -2.53 -6.47
C GLY A 4 1.56 -1.17 -5.84
N ASP A 5 1.44 -0.15 -6.69
CA ASP A 5 1.40 1.28 -6.35
C ASP A 5 0.10 1.76 -5.67
N GLU A 6 -0.88 0.87 -5.45
CA GLU A 6 -2.16 1.18 -4.83
C GLU A 6 -2.09 1.21 -3.28
N TRP A 7 -1.15 1.97 -2.76
CA TRP A 7 -1.06 2.24 -1.33
C TRP A 7 -2.08 3.29 -0.89
N GLU A 8 -2.59 3.11 0.31
CA GLU A 8 -3.49 4.05 0.97
C GLU A 8 -2.85 4.56 2.27
N PHE A 9 -3.11 5.82 2.58
CA PHE A 9 -2.65 6.46 3.80
C PHE A 9 -3.73 7.43 4.27
N TYR A 10 -4.14 7.28 5.53
CA TYR A 10 -5.22 8.08 6.13
C TYR A 10 -4.69 8.84 7.34
N ASP A 11 -5.09 10.10 7.45
CA ASP A 11 -4.87 10.90 8.65
C ASP A 11 -6.09 10.74 9.55
N LEU A 12 -6.00 9.87 10.55
CA LEU A 12 -7.12 9.55 11.43
C LEU A 12 -7.49 10.69 12.39
N ASP A 13 -6.62 11.68 12.58
CA ASP A 13 -6.93 12.85 13.43
C ASP A 13 -7.91 13.79 12.72
N THR A 14 -7.78 13.91 11.40
CA THR A 14 -8.61 14.79 10.56
C THR A 14 -9.68 14.07 9.75
N ASP A 15 -9.48 12.79 9.47
CA ASP A 15 -10.34 11.91 8.69
C ASP A 15 -10.52 10.55 9.39
N PRO A 16 -11.25 10.52 10.53
CA PRO A 16 -11.46 9.30 11.31
C PRO A 16 -12.28 8.23 10.58
N ASP A 17 -13.02 8.62 9.53
CA ASP A 17 -13.83 7.73 8.71
C ASP A 17 -13.08 7.20 7.47
N GLU A 18 -11.78 7.51 7.34
CA GLU A 18 -10.87 7.01 6.28
C GLU A 18 -11.41 7.26 4.85
N LEU A 19 -12.07 8.40 4.63
CA LEU A 19 -12.72 8.71 3.36
C LEU A 19 -11.77 9.30 2.32
N THR A 20 -10.62 9.81 2.75
CA THR A 20 -9.68 10.56 1.93
C THR A 20 -8.30 9.94 1.96
N ASN A 21 -7.93 9.24 0.89
CA ASN A 21 -6.57 8.73 0.73
C ASN A 21 -5.58 9.88 0.52
N GLN A 22 -4.68 10.08 1.48
CA GLN A 22 -3.62 11.09 1.50
C GLN A 22 -2.26 10.56 1.04
N TYR A 23 -2.18 9.34 0.50
CA TYR A 23 -0.91 8.72 0.13
C TYR A 23 -0.09 9.53 -0.90
N GLN A 24 -0.76 10.24 -1.82
CA GLN A 24 -0.10 11.11 -2.80
C GLN A 24 0.15 12.53 -2.29
N ASN A 25 -0.24 12.86 -1.05
CA ASN A 25 -0.09 14.20 -0.51
C ASN A 25 1.37 14.46 -0.09
N PRO A 26 2.06 15.46 -0.69
CA PRO A 26 3.47 15.72 -0.40
C PRO A 26 3.73 16.14 1.05
N TYR A 27 2.73 16.68 1.75
CA TYR A 27 2.83 17.02 3.18
C TYR A 27 3.16 15.79 4.03
N TYR A 28 2.57 14.63 3.70
CA TYR A 28 2.75 13.39 4.44
C TYR A 28 3.88 12.50 3.90
N ALA A 29 4.60 12.92 2.85
CA ALA A 29 5.63 12.09 2.20
C ALA A 29 6.68 11.54 3.18
N LYS A 30 7.10 12.36 4.17
CA LYS A 30 8.04 11.93 5.20
C LYS A 30 7.44 10.88 6.15
N ALA A 31 6.20 11.06 6.57
CA ALA A 31 5.50 10.12 7.44
C ALA A 31 5.28 8.78 6.73
N ILE A 32 4.86 8.82 5.48
CA ILE A 32 4.67 7.64 4.62
C ILE A 32 5.99 6.87 4.44
N SER A 33 7.10 7.57 4.19
CA SER A 33 8.42 6.93 4.08
C SER A 33 8.82 6.21 5.37
N ALA A 34 8.67 6.88 6.52
CA ALA A 34 8.96 6.28 7.82
C ALA A 34 8.06 5.06 8.12
N MET A 35 6.79 5.14 7.73
CA MET A 35 5.84 4.03 7.89
C MET A 35 6.24 2.81 7.04
N LYS A 36 6.66 3.02 5.79
CA LYS A 36 7.18 1.96 4.92
C LYS A 36 8.44 1.30 5.48
N GLU A 37 9.36 2.09 6.02
CA GLU A 37 10.56 1.55 6.67
C GLU A 37 10.21 0.69 7.88
N ARG A 38 9.28 1.16 8.72
CA ARG A 38 8.79 0.39 9.87
C ARG A 38 8.10 -0.90 9.44
N LEU A 39 7.29 -0.86 8.38
CA LEU A 39 6.65 -2.05 7.82
C LEU A 39 7.68 -3.08 7.38
N LYS A 40 8.72 -2.66 6.66
CA LYS A 40 9.81 -3.55 6.22
C LYS A 40 10.57 -4.15 7.40
N ALA A 41 10.80 -3.36 8.45
CA ALA A 41 11.42 -3.85 9.68
C ALA A 41 10.55 -4.91 10.37
N LEU A 42 9.23 -4.71 10.42
CA LEU A 42 8.28 -5.67 10.98
C LEU A 42 8.23 -6.97 10.16
N GLN A 43 8.17 -6.89 8.83
CA GLN A 43 8.22 -8.08 7.96
C GLN A 43 9.48 -8.91 8.22
N THR A 44 10.62 -8.24 8.37
CA THR A 44 11.90 -8.90 8.71
C THR A 44 11.84 -9.54 10.11
N GLN A 45 11.27 -8.84 11.09
CA GLN A 45 11.16 -9.33 12.47
C GLN A 45 10.32 -10.61 12.57
N TYR A 46 9.22 -10.68 11.82
CA TYR A 46 8.31 -11.82 11.87
C TYR A 46 8.64 -12.94 10.89
N GLN A 47 9.77 -12.85 10.16
CA GLN A 47 10.15 -13.83 9.13
C GLN A 47 9.02 -14.02 8.11
N GLU A 48 8.40 -12.91 7.71
CA GLU A 48 7.39 -12.93 6.65
C GLU A 48 8.09 -13.16 5.31
N ASP A 49 8.13 -14.42 4.91
CA ASP A 49 8.70 -14.89 3.63
C ASP A 49 7.67 -14.80 2.48
N SER A 50 6.49 -14.23 2.76
CA SER A 50 5.42 -14.02 1.80
C SER A 50 5.92 -13.16 0.63
N ASP A 51 5.88 -13.70 -0.59
CA ASP A 51 6.18 -12.94 -1.78
C ASP A 51 5.07 -11.91 -2.03
N ILE A 52 5.34 -10.68 -1.56
CA ILE A 52 4.46 -9.53 -1.72
C ILE A 52 4.85 -8.68 -2.94
N SER A 53 5.65 -9.21 -3.86
CA SER A 53 6.00 -8.51 -5.09
C SER A 53 4.76 -8.18 -5.92
N GLU A 54 4.84 -7.09 -6.67
CA GLU A 54 3.81 -6.73 -7.62
C GLU A 54 3.74 -7.79 -8.72
N MET A 55 2.54 -8.24 -9.05
CA MET A 55 2.38 -9.15 -10.16
C MET A 55 2.54 -8.41 -11.49
N PRO A 56 2.94 -9.09 -12.58
CA PRO A 56 3.05 -8.45 -13.89
C PRO A 56 1.73 -7.79 -14.34
N LYS A 57 1.82 -6.69 -15.09
CA LYS A 57 0.65 -5.92 -15.56
C LYS A 57 -0.42 -6.77 -16.25
N GLU A 58 -0.01 -7.72 -17.08
CA GLU A 58 -0.94 -8.64 -17.77
C GLU A 58 -1.77 -9.49 -16.80
N TRP A 59 -1.21 -9.87 -15.65
CA TRP A 59 -1.94 -10.58 -14.61
C TRP A 59 -2.90 -9.63 -13.88
N GLN A 60 -2.44 -8.42 -13.56
CA GLN A 60 -3.27 -7.42 -12.89
C GLN A 60 -4.49 -7.03 -13.74
N GLU A 61 -4.31 -6.84 -15.05
CA GLU A 61 -5.38 -6.50 -16.00
C GLU A 61 -6.45 -7.60 -16.06
N LYS A 62 -6.05 -8.87 -16.14
CA LYS A 62 -6.99 -10.01 -16.12
C LYS A 62 -7.79 -10.11 -14.83
N MET A 63 -7.19 -9.78 -13.69
CA MET A 63 -7.88 -9.81 -12.40
C MET A 63 -8.83 -8.62 -12.20
N ARG A 64 -8.56 -7.49 -12.88
CA ARG A 64 -9.38 -6.27 -12.82
C ARG A 64 -10.59 -6.31 -13.77
N THR A 65 -10.53 -7.06 -14.86
CA THR A 65 -11.67 -7.22 -15.76
C THR A 65 -12.72 -8.15 -15.12
N PRO A 66 -13.96 -7.69 -14.84
CA PRO A 66 -15.03 -8.62 -14.47
C PRO A 66 -15.24 -9.60 -15.63
N GLN A 67 -15.32 -10.90 -15.33
CA GLN A 67 -15.71 -11.87 -16.36
C GLN A 67 -17.11 -11.51 -16.88
N PRO A 68 -17.34 -11.61 -18.20
CA PRO A 68 -18.60 -11.22 -18.83
C PRO A 68 -19.80 -12.04 -18.33
#